data_AF-F7K2J7-F1
#
_entry.id   AF-F7K2J7-F1
#
_cell.length_a   1.000
_cell.length_b   1.000
_cell.length_c   1.000
_cell.angle_alpha   90.00
_cell.angle_beta   90.00
_cell.angle_gamma   90.00
#
_symmetry.space_group_name_H-M   'P 1'
#
loop_
_entity.id
_entity.type
_entity.pdbx_description
1 polymer ?
#
loop_
_entity_poly.entity_id
_entity_poly.type
_entity_poly.pdbx_seq_one_letter_code
_entity_poly.pdbx_strand_id
1 'polypeptide(L)'
;MKKRAKIVVLILSTLIVLVGISIFLTMSKFGVTNLFSVISGLYQIQFTDTEYAEIQDYPKVIIAKPTSSSNLLIEYMEMRGYSENEEGRLGSTIEFIQADHKEYVDFSVNGFYSLWRWKE
;
A
#
# COMPACT_ATOMS: atom_id res chain seq x y z
N MET A 1 -16.80 32.53 -28.45
CA MET A 1 -15.63 32.45 -27.53
C MET A 1 -16.02 32.16 -26.07
N LYS A 2 -16.97 32.90 -25.47
CA LYS A 2 -17.40 32.71 -24.06
C LYS A 2 -17.89 31.28 -23.70
N LYS A 3 -18.66 30.60 -24.59
CA LYS A 3 -19.11 29.22 -24.35
C LYS A 3 -17.96 28.21 -24.31
N ARG A 4 -16.97 28.31 -25.22
CA ARG A 4 -15.80 27.44 -25.25
C ARG A 4 -14.92 27.64 -24.01
N ALA A 5 -14.71 28.89 -23.58
CA ALA A 5 -14.00 29.19 -22.34
C ALA A 5 -14.70 28.61 -21.10
N LYS A 6 -16.03 28.73 -21.00
CA LYS A 6 -16.81 28.11 -19.91
C LYS A 6 -16.68 26.58 -19.89
N ILE A 7 -16.67 25.93 -21.05
CA ILE A 7 -16.47 24.47 -21.15
C ILE A 7 -15.07 24.09 -20.68
N VAL A 8 -14.04 24.82 -21.11
CA VAL A 8 -12.65 24.56 -20.68
C VAL A 8 -12.51 24.71 -19.17
N VAL A 9 -13.08 25.78 -18.59
CA VAL A 9 -13.07 26.00 -17.13
C VAL A 9 -13.78 24.87 -16.41
N LEU A 10 -14.93 24.42 -16.92
CA LEU A 10 -15.66 23.29 -16.35
C LEU A 10 -14.79 22.02 -16.36
N ILE A 11 -14.19 21.66 -17.50
CA ILE A 11 -13.32 20.49 -17.64
C ILE A 11 -12.16 20.54 -16.66
N LEU A 12 -11.47 21.68 -16.57
CA LEU A 12 -10.34 21.86 -15.64
C LEU A 12 -10.80 21.72 -14.19
N SER A 13 -11.92 22.34 -13.82
CA SER A 13 -12.48 22.23 -12.47
C SER A 13 -12.84 20.79 -12.11
N THR A 14 -13.45 20.05 -13.04
CA THR A 14 -13.76 18.63 -12.87
C THR A 14 -12.49 17.79 -12.72
N LEU A 15 -11.46 18.06 -13.53
CA LEU A 15 -10.20 17.34 -13.46
C LEU A 15 -9.52 17.53 -12.09
N ILE A 16 -9.50 18.76 -11.57
CA ILE A 16 -8.94 19.07 -10.25
C ILE A 16 -9.68 18.30 -9.15
N VAL A 17 -11.02 18.29 -9.20
CA VAL A 17 -11.85 17.54 -8.24
C VAL A 17 -11.56 16.04 -8.31
N LEU A 18 -11.46 15.47 -9.51
CA LEU A 18 -11.14 14.04 -9.68
C LEU A 18 -9.76 13.70 -9.12
N VAL A 19 -8.74 14.51 -9.42
CA VAL A 19 -7.38 14.32 -8.86
C VAL A 19 -7.40 14.38 -7.34
N GLY A 20 -8.12 15.35 -6.75
CA GLY A 20 -8.27 15.47 -5.31
C GLY A 20 -8.93 14.24 -4.67
N ILE A 21 -10.02 13.74 -5.28
CA ILE A 21 -10.69 12.51 -4.83
C ILE A 21 -9.75 11.31 -4.93
N SER A 22 -9.00 11.18 -6.02
CA SER A 22 -8.07 10.06 -6.19
C SER A 22 -6.98 10.04 -5.11
N ILE A 23 -6.35 11.18 -4.82
CA ILE A 23 -5.34 11.29 -3.75
C ILE A 23 -5.96 10.99 -2.38
N PHE A 24 -7.17 11.48 -2.13
CA PHE A 24 -7.88 11.20 -0.87
C PHE A 24 -8.14 9.69 -0.70
N LEU A 25 -8.58 9.02 -1.76
CA LEU A 25 -8.83 7.58 -1.74
C LEU A 25 -7.55 6.77 -1.52
N THR A 26 -6.45 7.11 -2.20
CA THR A 26 -5.18 6.39 -2.03
C THR A 26 -4.63 6.57 -0.63
N MET A 27 -4.69 7.79 -0.09
CA MET A 27 -4.27 8.07 1.28
C MET A 27 -5.14 7.32 2.29
N SER A 28 -6.46 7.34 2.14
CA SER A 28 -7.39 6.69 3.06
C SER A 28 -7.27 5.16 3.05
N LYS A 29 -7.01 4.54 1.90
CA LYS A 29 -6.97 3.08 1.75
C LYS A 29 -5.59 2.48 1.93
N PHE A 30 -4.56 3.11 1.36
CA PHE A 30 -3.21 2.57 1.29
C PHE A 30 -2.24 3.33 2.20
N GLY A 31 -2.59 4.54 2.64
CA GLY A 31 -1.65 5.43 3.35
C GLY A 31 -0.61 6.06 2.42
N VAL A 32 -0.89 6.14 1.12
CA VAL A 32 0.05 6.61 0.08
C VAL A 32 -0.58 7.72 -0.76
N THR A 33 0.18 8.78 -1.07
CA THR A 33 -0.26 9.90 -1.93
C THR A 33 -0.14 9.59 -3.43
N ASN A 34 0.80 8.73 -3.79
CA ASN A 34 1.11 8.41 -5.18
C ASN A 34 0.13 7.37 -5.74
N LEU A 35 -0.85 7.84 -6.51
CA LEU A 35 -1.81 6.97 -7.20
C LEU A 35 -1.14 6.02 -8.20
N PHE A 36 -0.11 6.47 -8.91
CA PHE A 36 0.52 5.67 -9.95
C PHE A 36 1.29 4.49 -9.39
N SER A 37 1.93 4.64 -8.22
CA SER A 37 2.59 3.50 -7.55
C SER A 37 1.57 2.47 -7.11
N VAL A 38 0.43 2.89 -6.53
CA VAL A 38 -0.68 1.98 -6.17
C VAL A 38 -1.20 1.23 -7.40
N ILE A 39 -1.49 1.93 -8.50
CA ILE A 39 -1.98 1.30 -9.74
C ILE A 39 -0.94 0.32 -10.29
N SER A 40 0.33 0.73 -10.34
CA SER A 40 1.41 -0.12 -10.85
C SER A 40 1.60 -1.37 -10.00
N GLY A 41 1.62 -1.24 -8.67
CA GLY A 41 1.77 -2.38 -7.78
C GLY A 41 0.58 -3.33 -7.85
N LEU A 42 -0.65 -2.82 -7.94
CA LEU A 42 -1.85 -3.65 -8.12
C LEU A 42 -1.78 -4.41 -9.44
N TYR A 43 -1.32 -3.73 -10.50
CA TYR A 43 -1.11 -4.37 -11.79
C TYR A 43 -0.07 -5.50 -11.70
N GLN A 44 1.05 -5.26 -11.01
CA GLN A 44 2.11 -6.27 -10.82
C GLN A 44 1.58 -7.51 -10.10
N ILE A 45 0.91 -7.36 -8.96
CA ILE A 45 0.44 -8.52 -8.18
C ILE A 45 -0.71 -9.28 -8.84
N GLN A 46 -1.49 -8.62 -9.70
CA GLN A 46 -2.69 -9.23 -10.31
C GLN A 46 -2.42 -9.83 -11.70
N PHE A 47 -1.53 -9.23 -12.48
CA PHE A 47 -1.31 -9.61 -13.89
C PHE A 47 0.10 -10.14 -14.16
N THR A 48 0.94 -10.29 -13.14
CA THR A 48 2.27 -10.89 -13.27
C THR A 48 2.52 -11.95 -12.18
N ASP A 49 3.65 -12.64 -12.28
CA ASP A 49 4.06 -13.62 -11.27
C ASP A 49 4.57 -12.97 -9.98
N THR A 50 4.81 -11.66 -9.98
CA THR A 50 5.24 -10.87 -8.82
C THR A 50 4.31 -11.09 -7.62
N GLU A 51 4.86 -11.48 -6.48
CA GLU A 51 4.08 -11.78 -5.28
C GLU A 51 3.76 -10.54 -4.45
N TYR A 52 4.65 -9.55 -4.47
CA TYR A 52 4.50 -8.29 -3.77
C TYR A 52 5.18 -7.14 -4.52
N ALA A 53 4.65 -5.94 -4.36
CA ALA A 53 5.15 -4.72 -4.97
C ALA A 53 5.22 -3.60 -3.92
N GLU A 54 6.38 -2.95 -3.83
CA GLU A 54 6.57 -1.76 -3.02
C GLU A 54 5.93 -0.55 -3.70
N ILE A 55 5.05 0.14 -3.00
CA ILE A 55 4.32 1.31 -3.51
C ILE A 55 4.72 2.62 -2.83
N GLN A 56 5.49 2.54 -1.75
CA GLN A 56 6.11 3.66 -1.04
C GLN A 56 7.32 3.19 -0.24
N ASP A 57 8.42 3.94 -0.33
CA ASP A 57 9.69 3.59 0.33
C ASP A 57 9.69 3.94 1.83
N TYR A 58 9.15 5.10 2.21
CA TYR A 58 9.14 5.59 3.60
C TYR A 58 7.88 6.43 3.94
N PRO A 59 7.14 6.10 5.02
CA PRO A 59 7.16 4.79 5.69
C PRO A 59 6.83 3.70 4.67
N LYS A 60 7.48 2.54 4.79
CA LYS A 60 7.38 1.48 3.78
C LYS A 60 5.95 0.98 3.65
N VAL A 61 5.47 0.88 2.41
CA VAL A 61 4.16 0.30 2.10
C VAL A 61 4.31 -0.68 0.94
N ILE A 62 3.90 -1.92 1.19
CA ILE A 62 3.91 -3.01 0.21
C ILE A 62 2.48 -3.50 0.02
N ILE A 63 2.13 -3.78 -1.24
CA ILE A 63 0.95 -4.57 -1.57
C ILE A 63 1.38 -5.93 -2.09
N ALA A 64 0.67 -6.97 -1.65
CA ALA A 64 0.98 -8.35 -1.96
C ALA A 64 -0.25 -9.09 -2.47
N LYS A 65 -0.02 -10.23 -3.13
CA LYS A 65 -1.10 -11.18 -3.48
C LYS A 65 -1.86 -11.56 -2.21
N PRO A 66 -3.20 -11.66 -2.26
CA PRO A 66 -4.00 -11.93 -1.06
C PRO A 66 -3.85 -13.38 -0.58
N THR A 67 -3.63 -14.32 -1.50
CA THR A 67 -3.43 -15.75 -1.22
C THR A 67 -2.15 -15.98 -0.44
N SER A 68 -2.24 -16.66 0.71
CA SER A 68 -1.09 -16.95 1.60
C SER A 68 -0.29 -15.71 2.05
N SER A 69 -0.91 -14.54 2.04
CA SER A 69 -0.25 -13.25 2.31
C SER A 69 0.42 -13.14 3.68
N SER A 70 -0.10 -13.83 4.71
CA SER A 70 0.54 -13.86 6.03
C SER A 70 1.89 -14.56 5.97
N ASN A 71 1.96 -15.71 5.32
CA ASN A 71 3.21 -16.46 5.16
C ASN A 71 4.21 -15.66 4.32
N LEU A 72 3.72 -15.02 3.25
CA LEU A 72 4.56 -14.20 2.39
C LEU A 72 5.19 -13.00 3.15
N LEU A 73 4.46 -12.39 4.08
CA LEU A 73 5.02 -11.34 4.94
C LEU A 73 6.10 -11.90 5.88
N ILE A 74 5.84 -13.05 6.48
CA ILE A 74 6.79 -13.71 7.38
C ILE A 74 8.07 -14.05 6.61
N GLU A 75 7.96 -14.72 5.45
CA GLU A 75 9.10 -15.04 4.58
C GLU A 75 9.87 -13.78 4.14
N TYR A 76 9.15 -12.71 3.79
CA TYR A 76 9.77 -11.41 3.47
C TYR A 76 10.63 -10.87 4.63
N MET A 77 10.13 -10.97 5.85
CA MET A 77 10.82 -10.50 7.05
C MET A 77 11.98 -11.43 7.44
N GLU A 78 11.81 -12.74 7.32
CA GLU A 78 12.86 -13.75 7.53
C GLU A 78 14.04 -13.56 6.59
N MET A 79 13.79 -13.28 5.30
CA MET A 79 14.84 -12.94 4.33
C MET A 79 15.63 -11.68 4.71
N ARG A 80 15.00 -10.76 5.47
CA ARG A 80 15.66 -9.57 6.04
C ARG A 80 16.32 -9.85 7.40
N GLY A 81 16.26 -11.08 7.89
CA GLY A 81 16.85 -11.53 9.14
C GLY A 81 16.02 -11.19 10.38
N TYR A 82 14.72 -10.96 10.23
CA TYR A 82 13.78 -10.78 11.32
C TYR A 82 13.02 -12.08 11.60
N SER A 83 12.58 -12.27 12.85
CA SER A 83 11.62 -13.30 13.24
C SER A 83 10.35 -12.65 13.80
N GLU A 84 9.19 -13.24 13.54
CA GLU A 84 7.93 -12.81 14.17
C GLU A 84 7.99 -13.02 15.69
N ASN A 85 7.54 -12.02 16.46
CA ASN A 85 7.26 -12.18 17.88
C ASN A 85 5.75 -12.40 18.08
N GLU A 86 5.34 -13.67 18.20
CA GLU A 86 3.93 -14.02 18.36
C GLU A 86 3.30 -13.36 19.60
N GLU A 87 4.06 -13.23 20.69
CA GLU A 87 3.58 -12.59 21.93
C GLU A 87 3.41 -11.06 21.78
N GLY A 88 4.09 -10.46 20.81
CA GLY A 88 4.06 -9.02 20.51
C GLY A 88 2.94 -8.59 19.55
N ARG A 89 2.11 -9.52 19.09
CA ARG A 89 1.05 -9.23 18.11
C ARG A 89 -0.09 -8.41 18.74
N LEU A 90 -0.34 -7.24 18.16
CA LEU A 90 -1.38 -6.30 18.61
C LEU A 90 -2.46 -6.17 17.53
N GLY A 91 -3.43 -7.09 17.55
CA GLY A 91 -4.50 -7.13 16.55
C GLY A 91 -3.97 -7.40 15.15
N SER A 92 -4.09 -6.40 14.26
CA SER A 92 -3.55 -6.44 12.89
C SER A 92 -2.08 -6.02 12.79
N THR A 93 -1.48 -5.54 13.86
CA THR A 93 -0.06 -5.18 13.89
C THR A 93 0.77 -6.39 14.32
N ILE A 94 1.75 -6.75 13.50
CA ILE A 94 2.71 -7.83 13.76
C ILE A 94 4.04 -7.20 14.18
N GLU A 95 4.62 -7.70 15.26
CA GLU A 95 5.96 -7.31 15.72
C GLU A 95 7.00 -8.30 15.16
N PHE A 96 8.04 -7.76 14.54
CA PHE A 96 9.19 -8.50 14.03
C PHE A 96 10.44 -8.05 14.76
N ILE A 97 11.29 -9.00 15.15
CA ILE A 97 12.49 -8.74 15.96
C ILE A 97 13.74 -9.23 15.22
N GLN A 98 14.78 -8.39 15.22
CA GLN A 98 16.12 -8.72 14.77
C GLN A 98 17.14 -8.18 15.78
N ALA A 99 17.74 -9.08 16.57
CA ALA A 99 18.61 -8.69 17.69
C ALA A 99 17.91 -7.65 18.61
N ASP A 100 18.41 -6.42 18.67
CA ASP A 100 17.85 -5.32 19.47
C ASP A 100 16.90 -4.40 18.68
N HIS A 101 16.62 -4.70 17.40
CA HIS A 101 15.73 -3.92 16.54
C HIS A 101 14.34 -4.56 16.46
N LYS A 102 13.32 -3.70 16.46
CA LYS A 102 11.91 -4.09 16.34
C LYS A 102 11.29 -3.34 15.18
N GLU A 103 10.59 -4.06 14.31
CA GLU A 103 9.74 -3.49 13.27
C GLU A 103 8.28 -3.87 13.54
N TYR A 104 7.38 -2.90 13.42
CA TYR A 104 5.94 -3.13 13.53
C TYR A 104 5.30 -2.97 12.16
N VAL A 105 4.58 -4.01 11.73
CA VAL A 105 3.91 -4.02 10.42
C VAL A 105 2.40 -4.13 10.63
N ASP A 106 1.66 -3.12 10.21
CA ASP A 106 0.22 -3.21 10.06
C ASP A 106 -0.12 -4.07 8.86
N PHE A 107 -0.67 -5.25 9.14
CA PHE A 107 -1.08 -6.24 8.15
C PHE A 107 -2.60 -6.21 7.96
N SER A 108 -3.04 -6.07 6.70
CA SER A 108 -4.45 -6.26 6.34
C SER A 108 -4.56 -7.02 5.03
N VAL A 109 -5.68 -7.72 4.83
CA VAL A 109 -5.94 -8.47 3.61
C VAL A 109 -7.40 -8.39 3.24
N ASN A 110 -7.66 -8.32 1.93
CA ASN A 110 -9.00 -8.45 1.34
C ASN A 110 -8.92 -9.39 0.13
N GLY A 111 -10.03 -9.56 -0.60
CA GLY A 111 -10.09 -10.47 -1.76
C GLY A 111 -9.22 -10.08 -2.96
N PHE A 112 -8.64 -8.88 -2.98
CA PHE A 112 -7.86 -8.34 -4.09
C PHE A 112 -6.37 -8.22 -3.78
N TYR A 113 -6.02 -7.85 -2.54
CA TYR A 113 -4.63 -7.65 -2.12
C TYR A 113 -4.47 -7.83 -0.61
N SER A 114 -3.22 -8.04 -0.20
CA SER A 114 -2.75 -7.78 1.15
C SER A 114 -1.94 -6.48 1.19
N LEU A 115 -2.05 -5.74 2.28
CA LEU A 115 -1.40 -4.44 2.49
C LEU A 115 -0.58 -4.51 3.76
N TRP A 116 0.72 -4.21 3.62
CA TRP A 116 1.71 -4.21 4.69
C TRP A 116 2.24 -2.81 4.85
N ARG A 117 2.11 -2.23 6.05
CA ARG A 117 2.56 -0.86 6.34
C ARG A 117 3.47 -0.87 7.55
N TRP A 118 4.69 -0.42 7.36
CA TRP A 118 5.63 -0.26 8.46
C TRP A 118 5.25 0.96 9.29
N LYS A 119 5.24 0.80 10.62
CA LYS A 119 5.14 1.91 11.56
C LYS A 119 6.52 2.51 11.82
N GLU A 120 6.53 3.81 12.07
CA GLU A 120 7.69 4.53 12.63
C GLU A 120 7.84 4.26 14.13
#